data_AF-A0A6H5GRY8-F1
#
_entry.id   AF-A0A6H5GRY8-F1
#
_cell.length_a   1.000
_cell.length_b   1.000
_cell.length_c   1.000
_cell.angle_alpha   90.00
_cell.angle_beta   90.00
_cell.angle_gamma   90.00
#
_symmetry.space_group_name_H-M   'P 1'
#
loop_
_entity.id
_entity.type
_entity.pdbx_description
1 polymer ?
#
loop_
_entity_poly.entity_id
_entity_poly.type
_entity_poly.pdbx_seq_one_letter_code
_entity_poly.pdbx_strand_id
1 'polypeptide(L)' 'EEPAVPQPKEPPPQKHQASILQDEEKSALLQKLLQSKNPQDLQAANRLIKSMVKEVR' A
#
# COMPACT_ATOMS: atom_id res chain seq x y z
N GLU A 1 46.77 5.86 -7.91
CA GLU A 1 45.53 5.45 -8.58
C GLU A 1 44.57 5.01 -7.49
N GLU A 2 43.57 5.83 -7.19
CA GLU A 2 42.58 5.53 -6.14
C GLU A 2 41.57 4.52 -6.72
N PRO A 3 41.34 3.35 -6.10
CA PRO A 3 40.37 2.42 -6.62
C PRO A 3 38.96 2.95 -6.30
N ALA A 4 38.25 3.39 -7.34
CA ALA A 4 36.86 3.76 -7.25
C ALA A 4 36.01 2.55 -6.84
N VAL A 5 35.42 2.62 -5.65
CA VAL A 5 34.52 1.62 -5.08
C VAL A 5 33.28 1.46 -5.98
N PRO A 6 32.89 0.25 -6.40
CA PRO A 6 31.67 0.07 -7.18
C PRO A 6 30.47 0.26 -6.26
N GLN A 7 29.73 1.36 -6.44
CA GLN A 7 28.43 1.56 -5.78
C GLN A 7 27.43 0.50 -6.30
N PRO A 8 26.84 -0.33 -5.43
CA PRO A 8 25.72 -1.16 -5.81
C PRO A 8 24.55 -0.26 -6.18
N LYS A 9 24.07 -0.40 -7.40
CA LYS A 9 22.87 0.27 -7.92
C LYS A 9 21.69 -0.34 -7.17
N GLU A 10 21.30 0.28 -6.06
CA GLU A 10 20.08 -0.13 -5.35
C GLU A 10 18.91 -0.04 -6.35
N PRO A 11 18.16 -1.14 -6.58
CA PRO A 11 16.98 -1.06 -7.42
C PRO A 11 16.03 -0.03 -6.80
N PRO A 12 15.36 0.80 -7.62
CA PRO A 12 14.42 1.78 -7.09
C PRO A 12 13.42 1.04 -6.20
N PRO A 13 13.03 1.60 -5.03
CA PRO A 13 12.07 0.97 -4.16
C PRO A 13 10.83 0.72 -5.01
N GLN A 14 10.50 -0.56 -5.20
CA GLN A 14 9.30 -0.96 -5.91
C GLN A 14 8.16 -0.26 -5.19
N LYS A 15 7.62 0.78 -5.82
CA LYS A 15 6.42 1.47 -5.37
C LYS A 15 5.26 0.51 -5.62
N HIS A 16 5.22 -0.62 -4.92
CA HIS A 16 4.05 -1.48 -4.78
C HIS A 16 2.94 -0.78 -3.97
N GLN A 17 2.90 0.55 -3.98
CA GLN A 17 1.91 1.35 -3.27
C GLN A 17 0.70 1.69 -4.16
N ALA A 18 0.72 1.37 -5.46
CA ALA A 18 -0.30 1.86 -6.39
C ALA A 18 -1.11 0.78 -7.11
N SER A 19 -0.77 -0.52 -7.01
CA SER A 19 -1.53 -1.55 -7.74
C SER A 19 -2.65 -2.20 -6.91
N ILE A 20 -2.68 -1.96 -5.60
CA ILE A 20 -3.65 -2.57 -4.67
C ILE A 20 -5.02 -1.88 -4.79
N LEU A 21 -5.03 -0.62 -5.25
CA LEU A 21 -6.20 0.27 -5.35
C LEU A 21 -6.65 0.45 -6.81
N GLN A 22 -6.38 -0.51 -7.69
CA GLN A 22 -6.82 -0.45 -9.09
C GLN A 22 -8.35 -0.34 -9.21
N ASP A 23 -9.06 -0.74 -8.15
CA ASP A 23 -10.47 -0.49 -7.91
C ASP A 23 -10.64 0.87 -7.19
N GLU A 24 -10.74 1.93 -7.98
CA GLU A 24 -10.85 3.32 -7.52
C GLU A 24 -12.04 3.51 -6.55
N GLU A 25 -13.10 2.73 -6.74
CA GLU A 25 -14.29 2.71 -5.88
C GLU A 25 -13.98 2.15 -4.48
N LYS A 26 -13.28 1.01 -4.41
CA LYS A 26 -12.83 0.45 -3.12
C LYS A 26 -11.81 1.33 -2.43
N SER A 27 -10.96 2.03 -3.18
CA SER A 27 -10.00 3.00 -2.65
C SER A 27 -10.70 4.16 -1.95
N ALA A 28 -11.69 4.77 -2.60
CA ALA A 28 -12.47 5.86 -2.04
C ALA A 28 -13.24 5.42 -0.79
N LEU A 29 -13.85 4.23 -0.82
CA LEU A 29 -14.54 3.66 0.34
C LEU A 29 -13.58 3.42 1.50
N LEU A 30 -12.42 2.83 1.25
CA LEU A 30 -11.41 2.57 2.27
C LEU A 30 -10.92 3.88 2.92
N GLN A 31 -10.65 4.92 2.13
CA GLN A 31 -10.27 6.23 2.65
C GLN A 31 -11.35 6.81 3.57
N LYS A 32 -12.62 6.75 3.14
CA LYS A 32 -13.75 7.24 3.93
C LYS A 32 -13.90 6.48 5.25
N LEU A 33 -13.71 5.17 5.23
CA LEU A 33 -13.77 4.33 6.44
C LEU A 33 -12.60 4.60 7.40
N LEU A 34 -11.39 4.83 6.87
CA LEU A 34 -10.21 5.18 7.67
C LEU A 34 -10.29 6.57 8.30
N GLN A 35 -10.97 7.52 7.65
CA GLN A 35 -11.19 8.87 8.17
C GLN A 35 -12.32 8.94 9.21
N SER A 36 -13.10 7.87 9.36
CA SER A 36 -14.21 7.83 10.32
C SER A 36 -13.71 7.64 11.76
N LYS A 37 -14.45 8.20 12.72
CA LYS A 37 -14.26 7.98 14.16
C LYS A 37 -15.09 6.81 14.70
N ASN A 38 -15.94 6.22 13.87
CA ASN A 38 -16.77 5.10 14.28
C ASN A 38 -15.93 3.81 14.33
N PRO A 39 -15.98 3.04 15.42
CA PRO A 39 -15.22 1.79 15.54
C PRO A 39 -15.65 0.75 14.49
N GLN A 40 -16.92 0.76 14.08
CA GLN A 40 -17.45 -0.10 13.02
C GLN A 40 -16.79 0.20 11.66
N ASP A 41 -16.63 1.49 11.32
CA ASP A 41 -16.02 1.91 10.06
C ASP A 41 -14.53 1.54 10.03
N LEU A 42 -13.82 1.76 11.13
CA LEU A 42 -12.41 1.35 11.28
C LEU A 42 -12.25 -0.16 11.19
N GLN A 43 -13.19 -0.95 11.72
CA GLN A 43 -13.16 -2.40 11.61
C GLN A 43 -13.41 -2.86 10.16
N ALA A 44 -14.33 -2.21 9.46
CA ALA A 44 -14.59 -2.45 8.04
C ALA A 44 -13.36 -2.11 7.18
N ALA A 45 -12.70 -0.97 7.43
CA ALA A 45 -11.44 -0.60 6.78
C ALA A 45 -10.35 -1.66 6.97
N ASN A 46 -10.16 -2.12 8.22
CA ASN A 46 -9.18 -3.16 8.54
C ASN A 46 -9.45 -4.49 7.82
N ARG A 47 -10.73 -4.88 7.68
CA ARG A 47 -11.11 -6.07 6.89
C ARG A 47 -10.82 -5.89 5.40
N LEU A 48 -11.14 -4.71 4.85
CA LEU A 48 -10.95 -4.39 3.45
C LEU A 48 -9.46 -4.39 3.07
N ILE A 49 -8.61 -3.74 3.88
CA ILE A 49 -7.14 -3.78 3.72
C ILE A 49 -6.64 -5.23 3.74
N LYS A 50 -7.11 -6.04 4.69
CA LYS A 50 -6.66 -7.43 4.83
C LYS A 50 -7.06 -8.30 3.64
N SER A 51 -8.21 -8.03 3.01
CA SER A 51 -8.63 -8.69 1.78
C SER A 51 -7.75 -8.28 0.60
N MET A 52 -7.57 -6.97 0.41
CA MET A 52 -6.81 -6.40 -0.70
C MET A 52 -5.32 -6.77 -0.65
N VAL A 53 -4.74 -6.93 0.54
CA VAL A 53 -3.35 -7.36 0.71
C VAL A 53 -3.17 -8.87 0.55
N LYS A 54 -4.19 -9.68 0.89
CA LYS A 54 -4.11 -11.14 0.73
C LYS A 54 -4.15 -11.59 -0.74
N GLU A 55 -4.80 -10.81 -1.60
CA GLU A 55 -4.87 -11.06 -3.04
C GLU A 55 -3.55 -10.72 -3.78
N VAL A 56 -2.59 -10.05 -3.12
CA VAL A 56 -1.27 -9.68 -3.69
C VAL A 56 -0.23 -10.79 -3.46
N ARG A 57 -0.59 -12.04 -3.73
CA ARG A 57 0.37 -13.18 -3.70
C ARG A 57 0.41 -13.91 -5.02
#